data_AF-A0A1M4ZR37-F1
#
_entry.id   AF-A0A1M4ZR37-F1
#
_cell.length_a   1.000
_cell.length_b   1.000
_cell.length_c   1.000
_cell.angle_alpha   90.00
_cell.angle_beta   90.00
_cell.angle_gamma   90.00
#
_symmetry.space_group_name_H-M   'P 1'
#
loop_
_entity.id
_entity.type
_entity.pdbx_description
1 polymer ?
#
loop_
_entity_poly.entity_id
_entity_poly.type
_entity_poly.pdbx_seq_one_letter_code
_entity_poly.pdbx_strand_id
1 'polypeptide(L)'
;MKIKQIFNNNVVLTTNDVANEFVVMGRGIGFQKAKGDPIDPALIEKKFILSENVSKSIFPDIYHQLSDDEIDVVIEIIDLAEAKLGIEFQSNIYIALADHIHYALDRTQQLIPLTNPLNYEVKKYYPEEYKVGKMALKIIENRLGISLYKDEASSIALHFVTGQKEDKVHIIV
;
A
#
# COMPACT_ATOMS: atom_id res chain seq x y z
N MET A 1 -7.34 4.41 22.07
CA MET A 1 -7.64 3.35 21.08
C MET A 1 -7.11 2.04 21.64
N LYS A 2 -7.86 0.95 21.48
CA LYS A 2 -7.46 -0.39 21.94
C LYS A 2 -7.44 -1.36 20.78
N ILE A 3 -6.55 -2.34 20.82
CA ILE A 3 -6.44 -3.39 19.81
C ILE A 3 -7.69 -4.28 19.87
N LYS A 4 -8.39 -4.40 18.74
CA LYS A 4 -9.50 -5.33 18.55
C LYS A 4 -9.03 -6.65 17.92
N GLN A 5 -8.08 -6.57 16.99
CA GLN A 5 -7.45 -7.70 16.31
C GLN A 5 -6.04 -7.31 15.85
N ILE A 6 -5.13 -8.26 15.85
CA ILE A 6 -3.77 -8.11 15.33
C ILE A 6 -3.72 -8.87 14.01
N PHE A 7 -3.29 -8.23 12.93
CA PHE A 7 -3.12 -8.90 11.65
C PHE A 7 -1.68 -9.43 11.54
N ASN A 8 -0.71 -8.59 11.87
CA ASN A 8 0.72 -8.92 11.96
C ASN A 8 1.42 -7.90 12.89
N ASN A 9 2.76 -7.86 12.89
CA ASN A 9 3.52 -6.97 13.76
C ASN A 9 3.37 -5.50 13.38
N ASN A 10 3.03 -5.20 12.13
CA ASN A 10 3.00 -3.84 11.59
C ASN A 10 1.58 -3.32 11.34
N VAL A 11 0.54 -4.18 11.44
CA VAL A 11 -0.85 -3.80 11.15
C VAL A 11 -1.82 -4.39 12.17
N VAL A 12 -2.64 -3.51 12.75
CA VAL A 12 -3.63 -3.86 13.77
C VAL A 12 -4.98 -3.21 13.48
N LEU A 13 -6.06 -3.92 13.81
CA LEU A 13 -7.39 -3.35 13.91
C LEU A 13 -7.60 -2.82 15.32
N THR A 14 -8.02 -1.57 15.43
CA THR A 14 -8.27 -0.91 16.71
C THR A 14 -9.68 -0.36 16.77
N THR A 15 -10.16 -0.10 17.98
CA THR A 15 -11.44 0.56 18.20
C THR A 15 -11.29 1.73 19.18
N ASN A 16 -12.14 2.74 19.01
CA ASN A 16 -12.28 3.86 19.94
C ASN A 16 -13.49 3.67 20.87
N ASP A 17 -13.71 4.64 21.76
CA ASP A 17 -14.78 4.58 22.76
C ASP A 17 -16.20 4.69 22.17
N VAL A 18 -16.31 5.09 20.89
CA VAL A 18 -17.57 5.23 20.14
C VAL A 18 -17.77 4.07 19.16
N ALA A 19 -17.04 2.96 19.35
CA ALA A 19 -17.08 1.75 18.51
C ALA A 19 -16.70 1.94 17.03
N ASN A 20 -16.04 3.05 16.67
CA ASN A 20 -15.42 3.18 15.35
C ASN A 20 -14.21 2.24 15.26
N GLU A 21 -14.09 1.58 14.11
CA GLU A 21 -12.98 0.68 13.81
C GLU A 21 -11.97 1.37 12.92
N PHE A 22 -10.70 1.18 13.26
CA PHE A 22 -9.58 1.75 12.52
C PHE A 22 -8.56 0.68 12.22
N VAL A 23 -8.11 0.63 10.98
CA VAL A 23 -6.85 -0.05 10.64
C VAL A 23 -5.73 0.92 10.96
N VAL A 24 -4.75 0.45 11.71
CA VAL A 24 -3.57 1.22 12.10
C VAL A 24 -2.34 0.46 11.64
N MET A 25 -1.47 1.17 10.93
CA MET A 25 -0.20 0.66 10.43
C MET A 25 0.95 1.42 11.05
N GLY A 26 2.03 0.70 11.29
CA GLY A 26 3.33 1.27 11.60
C GLY A 26 4.25 0.23 12.19
N ARG A 27 5.55 0.46 12.07
CA ARG A 27 6.56 -0.55 12.41
C ARG A 27 6.45 -1.01 13.86
N GLY A 28 6.21 -2.31 14.05
CA GLY A 28 6.14 -2.95 15.36
C GLY A 28 4.91 -2.60 16.19
N ILE A 29 3.88 -1.98 15.60
CA ILE A 29 2.67 -1.53 16.33
C ILE A 29 1.90 -2.68 17.02
N GLY A 30 1.96 -3.90 16.44
CA GLY A 30 1.37 -5.12 16.96
C GLY A 30 2.36 -6.04 17.68
N PHE A 31 3.66 -5.70 17.68
CA PHE A 31 4.70 -6.57 18.24
C PHE A 31 4.55 -6.71 19.76
N GLN A 32 4.49 -7.96 20.23
CA GLN A 32 4.27 -8.33 21.65
C GLN A 32 2.99 -7.71 22.27
N LYS A 33 1.97 -7.43 21.45
CA LYS A 33 0.66 -6.96 21.91
C LYS A 33 -0.36 -8.07 21.91
N ALA A 34 -1.43 -7.87 22.68
CA ALA A 34 -2.62 -8.71 22.68
C ALA A 34 -3.90 -7.90 22.44
N LYS A 35 -4.99 -8.61 22.13
CA LYS A 35 -6.31 -8.00 22.03
C LYS A 35 -6.68 -7.31 23.35
N GLY A 36 -7.11 -6.06 23.25
CA GLY A 36 -7.47 -5.20 24.39
C GLY A 36 -6.36 -4.23 24.79
N ASP A 37 -5.12 -4.46 24.37
CA ASP A 37 -4.00 -3.60 24.73
C ASP A 37 -4.11 -2.21 24.09
N PRO A 38 -3.58 -1.17 24.76
CA PRO A 38 -3.42 0.14 24.15
C PRO A 38 -2.31 0.09 23.09
N ILE A 39 -2.53 0.86 22.01
CA ILE A 39 -1.51 1.15 21.02
C ILE A 39 -0.72 2.39 21.44
N ASP A 40 0.57 2.41 21.12
CA ASP A 40 1.38 3.61 21.27
C ASP A 40 1.11 4.56 20.07
N PRO A 41 0.58 5.77 20.29
CA PRO A 41 0.34 6.73 19.21
C PRO A 41 1.61 7.12 18.44
N ALA A 42 2.80 7.00 19.04
CA ALA A 42 4.06 7.32 18.38
C ALA A 42 4.46 6.30 17.30
N LEU A 43 3.92 5.08 17.36
CA LEU A 43 4.16 4.02 16.37
C LEU A 43 3.15 4.07 15.21
N ILE A 44 2.24 5.05 15.19
CA ILE A 44 1.25 5.16 14.12
C ILE A 44 1.85 5.91 12.95
N GLU A 45 2.08 5.20 11.85
CA GLU A 45 2.50 5.77 10.57
C GLU A 45 1.29 6.11 9.72
N LYS A 46 0.31 5.19 9.65
CA LYS A 46 -0.95 5.40 8.93
C LYS A 46 -2.15 4.89 9.73
N LYS A 47 -3.28 5.56 9.55
CA LYS A 47 -4.55 5.23 10.22
C LYS A 47 -5.72 5.47 9.29
N PHE A 48 -6.53 4.45 9.08
CA PHE A 48 -7.72 4.50 8.23
C PHE A 48 -8.96 4.12 9.00
N ILE A 49 -10.06 4.82 8.76
CA ILE A 49 -11.37 4.39 9.25
C ILE A 49 -11.81 3.22 8.38
N LEU A 50 -12.22 2.14 9.02
CA LEU A 50 -12.79 0.98 8.34
C LEU A 50 -14.26 1.29 7.97
N SER A 51 -14.46 2.08 6.90
CA SER A 51 -15.75 2.42 6.29
C SER A 51 -15.99 1.62 5.01
N GLU A 52 -17.14 1.79 4.33
CA GLU A 52 -17.50 1.06 3.09
C GLU A 52 -16.41 1.11 1.99
N ASN A 53 -15.53 2.11 2.00
CA ASN A 53 -14.45 2.27 1.02
C ASN A 53 -13.24 1.35 1.27
N VAL A 54 -13.12 0.78 2.47
CA VAL A 54 -12.09 -0.20 2.84
C VAL A 54 -12.81 -1.48 3.25
N SER A 55 -12.86 -2.45 2.34
CA SER A 55 -13.58 -3.69 2.59
C SER A 55 -13.06 -4.39 3.86
N LYS A 56 -13.94 -4.49 4.86
CA LYS A 56 -13.63 -5.10 6.17
C LYS A 56 -13.16 -6.55 6.07
N SER A 57 -13.55 -7.26 5.00
CA SER A 57 -13.18 -8.65 4.78
C SER A 57 -11.88 -8.80 3.98
N ILE A 58 -11.66 -7.95 2.97
CA ILE A 58 -10.52 -8.11 2.05
C ILE A 58 -9.21 -7.65 2.67
N PHE A 59 -9.26 -6.57 3.47
CA PHE A 59 -8.05 -5.99 4.05
C PHE A 59 -7.29 -7.00 4.95
N PRO A 60 -7.92 -7.70 5.91
CA PRO A 60 -7.25 -8.72 6.71
C PRO A 60 -6.65 -9.84 5.86
N ASP A 61 -7.37 -10.34 4.85
CA ASP A 61 -6.95 -11.50 4.07
C ASP A 61 -5.63 -11.23 3.32
N ILE A 62 -5.48 -10.04 2.74
CA ILE A 62 -4.24 -9.63 2.05
C ILE A 62 -3.11 -9.47 3.06
N TYR A 63 -3.33 -8.69 4.12
CA TYR A 63 -2.26 -8.34 5.07
C TYR A 63 -1.82 -9.50 5.98
N HIS A 64 -2.57 -10.60 6.03
CA HIS A 64 -2.12 -11.85 6.64
C HIS A 64 -1.15 -12.66 5.78
N GLN A 65 -1.13 -12.43 4.46
CA GLN A 65 -0.25 -13.12 3.52
C GLN A 65 1.10 -12.41 3.37
N LEU A 66 1.11 -11.08 3.55
CA LEU A 66 2.31 -10.27 3.47
C LEU A 66 3.21 -10.44 4.69
N SER A 67 4.51 -10.46 4.42
CA SER A 67 5.56 -10.30 5.42
C SER A 67 5.62 -8.86 5.97
N ASP A 68 6.21 -8.68 7.14
CA ASP A 68 6.43 -7.37 7.75
C ASP A 68 7.26 -6.45 6.83
N ASP A 69 8.25 -7.00 6.12
CA ASP A 69 9.09 -6.26 5.16
C ASP A 69 8.33 -5.82 3.91
N GLU A 70 7.42 -6.65 3.38
CA GLU A 70 6.56 -6.25 2.25
C GLU A 70 5.63 -5.10 2.62
N ILE A 71 5.07 -5.11 3.83
CA ILE A 71 4.19 -4.04 4.32
C ILE A 71 4.96 -2.73 4.45
N ASP A 72 6.16 -2.78 5.05
CA ASP A 72 7.05 -1.62 5.16
C ASP A 72 7.37 -1.05 3.78
N VAL A 73 7.65 -1.92 2.79
CA VAL A 73 7.94 -1.51 1.41
C VAL A 73 6.72 -0.86 0.74
N VAL A 74 5.53 -1.41 0.94
CA VAL A 74 4.29 -0.82 0.40
C VAL A 74 4.07 0.58 0.95
N ILE A 75 4.19 0.75 2.27
CA ILE A 75 4.05 2.06 2.93
C ILE A 75 5.11 3.04 2.40
N GLU A 76 6.37 2.62 2.33
CA GLU A 76 7.47 3.45 1.82
C GLU A 76 7.24 3.90 0.36
N ILE A 77 6.72 3.02 -0.49
CA ILE A 77 6.39 3.33 -1.89
C ILE A 77 5.25 4.34 -1.98
N ILE A 78 4.20 4.17 -1.18
CA ILE A 78 3.05 5.07 -1.17
C ILE A 78 3.49 6.45 -0.67
N ASP A 79 4.24 6.52 0.43
CA ASP A 79 4.77 7.77 0.98
C ASP A 79 5.68 8.50 -0.03
N LEU A 80 6.55 7.75 -0.72
CA LEU A 80 7.36 8.29 -1.80
C LEU A 80 6.47 8.87 -2.91
N ALA A 81 5.44 8.14 -3.31
CA ALA A 81 4.55 8.56 -4.38
C ALA A 81 3.74 9.81 -3.99
N GLU A 82 3.18 9.88 -2.78
CA GLU A 82 2.51 11.07 -2.25
C GLU A 82 3.45 12.28 -2.28
N ALA A 83 4.68 12.11 -1.78
CA ALA A 83 5.68 13.18 -1.74
C ALA A 83 6.15 13.64 -3.13
N LYS A 84 6.27 12.73 -4.09
CA LYS A 84 6.78 13.04 -5.45
C LYS A 84 5.70 13.58 -6.38
N LEU A 85 4.48 13.11 -6.24
CA LEU A 85 3.35 13.51 -7.07
C LEU A 85 2.57 14.68 -6.47
N GLY A 86 2.76 14.97 -5.17
CA GLY A 86 2.08 16.07 -4.49
C GLY A 86 0.59 15.82 -4.29
N ILE A 87 0.22 14.55 -4.09
CA ILE A 87 -1.16 14.10 -3.93
C ILE A 87 -1.32 13.28 -2.65
N GLU A 88 -2.56 13.12 -2.21
CA GLU A 88 -2.94 12.13 -1.19
C GLU A 88 -3.69 10.98 -1.84
N PHE A 89 -3.38 9.76 -1.45
CA PHE A 89 -4.12 8.61 -1.93
C PHE A 89 -5.30 8.24 -1.03
N GLN A 90 -6.28 7.57 -1.64
CA GLN A 90 -7.33 6.90 -0.88
C GLN A 90 -6.80 5.60 -0.26
N SER A 91 -7.46 5.15 0.82
CA SER A 91 -7.06 3.95 1.57
C SER A 91 -7.09 2.65 0.76
N ASN A 92 -7.81 2.61 -0.37
CA ASN A 92 -7.83 1.47 -1.28
C ASN A 92 -6.48 1.18 -1.94
N ILE A 93 -5.61 2.20 -2.13
CA ILE A 93 -4.28 1.98 -2.73
C ILE A 93 -3.43 1.04 -1.88
N TYR A 94 -3.56 1.12 -0.55
CA TYR A 94 -2.82 0.27 0.39
C TYR A 94 -3.23 -1.20 0.26
N ILE A 95 -4.43 -1.48 -0.24
CA ILE A 95 -4.87 -2.85 -0.52
C ILE A 95 -4.37 -3.26 -1.90
N ALA A 96 -4.70 -2.47 -2.92
CA ALA A 96 -4.44 -2.82 -4.31
C ALA A 96 -2.95 -2.93 -4.63
N LEU A 97 -2.13 -2.02 -4.08
CA LEU A 97 -0.69 -2.04 -4.29
C LEU A 97 -0.01 -3.15 -3.48
N ALA A 98 -0.49 -3.44 -2.27
CA ALA A 98 0.01 -4.55 -1.46
C ALA A 98 -0.19 -5.90 -2.17
N ASP A 99 -1.40 -6.16 -2.65
CA ASP A 99 -1.74 -7.36 -3.42
C ASP A 99 -0.91 -7.47 -4.70
N HIS A 100 -0.78 -6.37 -5.44
CA HIS A 100 0.03 -6.32 -6.65
C HIS A 100 1.52 -6.62 -6.39
N ILE A 101 2.11 -5.99 -5.38
CA ILE A 101 3.54 -6.18 -5.04
C ILE A 101 3.79 -7.61 -4.59
N HIS A 102 2.94 -8.14 -3.70
CA HIS A 102 3.06 -9.53 -3.24
C HIS A 102 3.04 -10.51 -4.42
N TYR A 103 2.06 -10.36 -5.31
CA TYR A 103 1.98 -11.21 -6.50
C TYR A 103 3.12 -10.99 -7.51
N ALA A 104 3.64 -9.78 -7.65
CA ALA A 104 4.79 -9.50 -8.50
C ALA A 104 6.08 -10.16 -7.97
N LEU A 105 6.27 -10.18 -6.64
CA LEU A 105 7.38 -10.85 -5.98
C LEU A 105 7.30 -12.37 -6.17
N ASP A 106 6.15 -12.97 -5.88
CA ASP A 106 5.91 -14.41 -6.05
C ASP A 106 6.19 -14.87 -7.47
N ARG A 107 5.69 -14.14 -8.48
CA ARG A 107 5.95 -14.48 -9.88
C ARG A 107 7.40 -14.33 -10.28
N THR A 108 8.08 -13.30 -9.78
CA THR A 108 9.50 -13.09 -10.08
C THR A 108 10.35 -14.23 -9.53
N GLN A 109 10.02 -14.74 -8.34
CA GLN A 109 10.68 -15.93 -7.78
C GLN A 109 10.41 -17.20 -8.60
N GLN A 110 9.23 -17.29 -9.22
CA GLN A 110 8.87 -18.38 -10.14
C GLN A 110 9.44 -18.20 -11.56
N LEU A 111 10.20 -17.13 -11.81
CA LEU A 111 10.76 -16.76 -13.12
C LEU A 111 9.68 -16.61 -14.22
N ILE A 112 8.50 -16.14 -13.84
CA ILE A 112 7.38 -15.88 -14.75
C ILE A 112 7.40 -14.39 -15.13
N PRO A 113 7.84 -14.03 -16.34
CA PRO A 113 7.81 -12.63 -16.77
C PRO A 113 6.38 -12.17 -17.08
N LEU A 114 6.07 -10.92 -16.73
CA LEU A 114 4.87 -10.23 -17.17
C LEU A 114 5.26 -9.00 -17.97
N THR A 115 4.63 -8.84 -19.14
CA THR A 115 4.68 -7.61 -19.91
C THR A 115 3.43 -6.79 -19.67
N ASN A 116 3.58 -5.49 -19.47
CA ASN A 116 2.43 -4.59 -19.37
C ASN A 116 2.03 -4.15 -20.80
N PRO A 117 0.83 -4.50 -21.31
CA PRO A 117 0.42 -4.12 -22.67
C PRO A 117 0.28 -2.61 -22.86
N LEU A 118 0.13 -1.84 -21.77
CA LEU A 118 -0.01 -0.39 -21.76
C LEU A 118 1.31 0.34 -21.47
N ASN A 119 2.46 -0.36 -21.55
CA ASN A 119 3.74 0.21 -21.16
C ASN A 119 4.12 1.47 -21.96
N TYR A 120 3.75 1.52 -23.24
CA TYR A 120 3.97 2.71 -24.07
C TYR A 120 3.06 3.87 -23.65
N GLU A 121 1.78 3.60 -23.47
CA GLU A 121 0.75 4.56 -23.07
C GLU A 121 1.08 5.16 -21.71
N VAL A 122 1.43 4.33 -20.72
CA VAL A 122 1.78 4.79 -19.37
C VAL A 122 2.98 5.73 -19.40
N LYS A 123 4.05 5.38 -20.14
CA LYS A 123 5.22 6.26 -20.28
C LYS A 123 4.89 7.58 -20.96
N LYS A 124 3.93 7.57 -21.90
CA LYS A 124 3.56 8.73 -22.69
C LYS A 124 2.62 9.67 -21.93
N TYR A 125 1.61 9.12 -21.26
CA TYR A 125 0.52 9.87 -20.64
C TYR A 125 0.74 10.12 -19.14
N TYR A 126 1.47 9.24 -18.45
CA TYR A 126 1.75 9.31 -17.01
C TYR A 126 3.26 9.24 -16.72
N PRO A 127 4.07 10.15 -17.30
CA PRO A 127 5.53 10.07 -17.21
C PRO A 127 6.06 10.27 -15.78
N GLU A 128 5.38 11.04 -14.94
CA GLU A 128 5.79 11.25 -13.55
C GLU A 128 5.48 10.03 -12.69
N GLU A 129 4.29 9.47 -12.80
CA GLU A 129 3.89 8.23 -12.13
C GLU A 129 4.79 7.07 -12.57
N TYR A 130 5.16 6.99 -13.85
CA TYR A 130 6.13 6.01 -14.34
C TYR A 130 7.52 6.20 -13.73
N LYS A 131 7.99 7.43 -13.56
CA LYS A 131 9.26 7.70 -12.87
C LYS A 131 9.20 7.22 -11.42
N VAL A 132 8.12 7.52 -10.70
CA VAL A 132 7.91 7.04 -9.33
C VAL A 132 7.82 5.51 -9.30
N GLY A 133 7.14 4.88 -10.26
CA GLY A 133 7.08 3.43 -10.39
C GLY A 133 8.46 2.79 -10.53
N LYS A 134 9.38 3.41 -11.30
CA LYS A 134 10.78 2.95 -11.35
C LYS A 134 11.51 3.11 -10.01
N MET A 135 11.24 4.18 -9.27
CA MET A 135 11.80 4.36 -7.93
C MET A 135 11.27 3.31 -6.95
N ALA A 136 9.99 2.95 -7.07
CA ALA A 136 9.38 1.87 -6.31
C ALA A 136 10.08 0.52 -6.56
N LEU A 137 10.39 0.19 -7.82
CA LEU A 137 11.19 -1.02 -8.13
C LEU A 137 12.55 -1.00 -7.42
N LYS A 138 13.17 0.17 -7.30
CA LYS A 138 14.47 0.30 -6.62
C LYS A 138 14.34 0.13 -5.09
N ILE A 139 13.25 0.62 -4.50
CA ILE A 139 12.94 0.37 -3.08
C ILE A 139 12.80 -1.13 -2.85
N ILE A 140 11.98 -1.81 -3.67
CA ILE A 140 11.76 -3.26 -3.58
C ILE A 140 13.08 -4.02 -3.67
N GLU A 141 13.92 -3.72 -4.66
CA GLU A 141 15.23 -4.36 -4.82
C GLU A 141 16.14 -4.12 -3.61
N ASN A 142 16.21 -2.90 -3.09
CA ASN A 142 17.07 -2.56 -1.97
C ASN A 142 16.61 -3.18 -0.65
N ARG A 143 15.30 -3.26 -0.42
CA ARG A 143 14.70 -3.74 0.84
C ARG A 143 14.58 -5.26 0.87
N LEU A 144 14.17 -5.87 -0.24
CA LEU A 144 13.85 -7.30 -0.31
C LEU A 144 14.90 -8.12 -1.07
N GLY A 145 15.87 -7.48 -1.73
CA GLY A 145 16.89 -8.16 -2.52
C GLY A 145 16.36 -8.81 -3.81
N ILE A 146 15.13 -8.48 -4.23
CA ILE A 146 14.47 -9.04 -5.41
C ILE A 146 14.33 -7.96 -6.48
N SER A 147 14.95 -8.19 -7.63
CA SER A 147 14.83 -7.31 -8.79
C SER A 147 13.61 -7.69 -9.62
N LEU A 148 12.51 -6.95 -9.48
CA LEU A 148 11.32 -7.11 -10.32
C LEU A 148 11.59 -6.74 -11.79
N TYR A 149 10.77 -7.27 -12.70
CA TYR A 149 10.81 -6.91 -14.11
C TYR A 149 10.52 -5.42 -14.32
N LYS A 150 11.21 -4.79 -15.28
CA LYS A 150 11.09 -3.35 -15.58
C LYS A 150 9.68 -2.90 -15.96
N ASP A 151 8.88 -3.83 -16.47
CA ASP A 151 7.50 -3.58 -16.88
C ASP A 151 6.57 -3.34 -15.69
N GLU A 152 6.94 -3.78 -14.49
CA GLU A 152 6.17 -3.51 -13.27
C GLU A 152 6.16 -2.03 -12.90
N ALA A 153 7.14 -1.23 -13.36
CA ALA A 153 7.10 0.22 -13.18
C ALA A 153 5.83 0.84 -13.81
N SER A 154 5.35 0.28 -14.92
CA SER A 154 4.12 0.75 -15.56
C SER A 154 2.87 0.27 -14.83
N SER A 155 2.88 -0.94 -14.28
CA SER A 155 1.78 -1.47 -13.47
C SER A 155 1.63 -0.67 -12.18
N ILE A 156 2.73 -0.43 -11.46
CA ILE A 156 2.76 0.38 -10.24
C ILE A 156 2.30 1.83 -10.54
N ALA A 157 2.74 2.42 -11.65
CA ALA A 157 2.27 3.74 -12.06
C ALA A 157 0.74 3.80 -12.26
N LEU A 158 0.13 2.76 -12.83
CA LEU A 158 -1.33 2.69 -12.96
C LEU A 158 -2.05 2.58 -11.60
N HIS A 159 -1.44 1.94 -10.60
CA HIS A 159 -1.96 1.97 -9.23
C HIS A 159 -1.94 3.39 -8.66
N PHE A 160 -0.91 4.18 -8.94
CA PHE A 160 -0.88 5.59 -8.53
C PHE A 160 -1.99 6.37 -9.24
N VAL A 161 -2.14 6.24 -10.55
CA VAL A 161 -3.18 6.95 -11.32
C VAL A 161 -4.59 6.62 -10.82
N THR A 162 -4.87 5.35 -10.51
CA THR A 162 -6.21 4.92 -10.06
C THR A 162 -6.46 5.15 -8.57
N GLY A 163 -5.40 5.25 -7.75
CA GLY A 163 -5.50 5.48 -6.32
C GLY A 163 -5.62 6.95 -5.93
N GLN A 164 -5.37 7.88 -6.86
CA GLN A 164 -5.45 9.32 -6.56
C GLN A 164 -6.86 9.66 -6.09
N LYS A 165 -6.94 10.44 -5.01
CA LYS A 165 -8.21 11.04 -4.61
C LYS A 165 -8.61 12.00 -5.73
N GLU A 166 -9.78 11.81 -6.34
CA GLU A 166 -10.28 12.77 -7.33
C GLU A 166 -10.27 14.17 -6.71
N ASP A 167 -9.35 15.03 -7.16
CA ASP A 167 -9.67 16.44 -7.22
C ASP A 167 -10.84 16.51 -8.19
N LYS A 168 -12.00 16.96 -7.73
CA LYS A 168 -13.13 17.27 -8.61
C LYS A 168 -12.59 18.19 -9.71
N VAL A 169 -12.29 17.62 -10.87
CA VAL A 169 -12.06 18.40 -12.07
C VAL A 169 -13.41 19.02 -12.36
N HIS A 170 -13.60 20.27 -11.92
CA HIS A 170 -14.62 21.12 -12.49
C HIS A 170 -14.24 21.32 -13.95
N ILE A 171 -14.74 20.42 -14.81
CA ILE A 171 -14.97 20.74 -16.20
C ILE A 171 -16.09 21.78 -16.17
N ILE A 172 -15.69 23.05 -16.12
CA ILE A 172 -16.58 24.15 -16.48
C ILE A 172 -16.66 24.07 -18.01
N VAL A 173 -17.78 23.57 -18.51
CA VAL A 173 -18.20 23.73 -19.90
C VAL A 173 -18.76 25.14 -20.07
#